data_AF-A0A533VCM2-F1
#
_entry.id   AF-A0A533VCM2-F1
#
_cell.length_a   1.000
_cell.length_b   1.000
_cell.length_c   1.000
_cell.angle_alpha   90.00
_cell.angle_beta   90.00
_cell.angle_gamma   90.00
#
_symmetry.space_group_name_H-M   'P 1'
#
loop_
_entity.id
_entity.type
_entity.pdbx_description
1 polymer ?
#
loop_
_entity_poly.entity_id
_entity_poly.type
_entity_poly.pdbx_seq_one_letter_code
_entity_poly.pdbx_strand_id
1 'polypeptide(L)'
;MSKFGFYTDKSDNSFESQLVGLEEQKRALLIELRTFIKSLGDNVIEETRPHRIAYAKSLNFRTFVDIQPKNNSLIISIKKGRTEPLTTCILNNPSELIPIKEQITEAYKTIR
;
A
#
# COMPACT_ATOMS: atom_id res chain seq x y z
N MET A 1 -36.12 2.89 -26.03
CA MET A 1 -35.13 1.93 -25.49
C MET A 1 -33.88 2.72 -25.12
N SER A 2 -33.74 3.10 -23.86
CA SER A 2 -32.57 3.88 -23.39
C SER A 2 -31.37 2.95 -23.28
N LYS A 3 -30.32 3.23 -24.04
CA LYS A 3 -29.00 2.61 -23.91
C LYS A 3 -28.48 2.93 -22.50
N PHE A 4 -28.42 1.91 -21.64
CA PHE A 4 -27.58 1.94 -20.44
C PHE A 4 -26.13 2.04 -20.91
N GLY A 5 -25.63 3.28 -20.97
CA GLY A 5 -24.20 3.53 -21.07
C GLY A 5 -23.57 3.12 -19.76
N PHE A 6 -22.92 1.96 -19.74
CA PHE A 6 -21.95 1.66 -18.70
C PHE A 6 -20.82 2.69 -18.83
N TYR A 7 -20.88 3.74 -18.00
CA TYR A 7 -19.73 4.59 -17.77
C TYR A 7 -18.66 3.70 -17.13
N THR A 8 -17.75 3.16 -17.95
CA THR A 8 -16.44 2.78 -17.44
C THR A 8 -15.68 4.07 -17.17
N ASP A 9 -16.03 4.73 -16.07
CA ASP A 9 -15.12 5.67 -15.42
C ASP A 9 -14.01 4.84 -14.75
N LYS A 10 -13.22 4.15 -15.58
CA LYS A 10 -11.95 3.59 -15.15
C LYS A 10 -11.02 4.79 -14.98
N SER A 11 -11.15 5.47 -13.85
CA SER A 11 -9.97 6.08 -13.25
C SER A 11 -8.90 4.99 -13.27
N ASP A 12 -7.85 5.21 -14.05
CA ASP A 12 -6.77 4.24 -14.23
C ASP A 12 -5.99 4.19 -12.91
N ASN A 13 -6.58 3.51 -11.93
CA ASN A 13 -6.05 3.28 -10.59
C ASN A 13 -4.95 2.20 -10.68
N SER A 14 -4.10 2.30 -11.69
CA SER A 14 -2.92 1.47 -11.85
C SER A 14 -1.85 1.94 -10.87
N PHE A 15 -1.01 1.02 -10.40
CA PHE A 15 0.16 1.38 -9.59
C PHE A 15 1.04 2.44 -10.29
N GLU A 16 1.14 2.38 -11.62
CA GLU A 16 1.91 3.33 -12.42
C GLU A 16 1.41 4.77 -12.28
N SER A 17 0.09 4.99 -12.12
CA SER A 17 -0.45 6.33 -11.94
C SER A 17 -0.04 6.94 -10.59
N GLN A 18 0.26 6.10 -9.59
CA GLN A 18 0.76 6.53 -8.29
C GLN A 18 2.24 6.94 -8.33
N LEU A 19 2.99 6.55 -9.37
CA LEU A 19 4.39 6.95 -9.55
C LEU A 19 4.51 8.34 -10.21
N VAL A 20 3.48 8.76 -10.94
CA VAL A 20 3.46 10.05 -11.64
C VAL A 20 3.48 11.18 -10.61
N GLY A 21 4.51 12.03 -10.68
CA GLY A 21 4.67 13.19 -9.78
C GLY A 21 5.46 12.93 -8.50
N LEU A 22 5.88 11.68 -8.23
CA LEU A 22 6.83 11.38 -7.15
C LEU A 22 8.27 11.70 -7.57
N GLU A 23 9.10 12.10 -6.60
CA GLU A 23 10.56 12.16 -6.75
C GLU A 23 11.16 10.78 -7.00
N GLU A 24 12.26 10.70 -7.75
CA GLU A 24 12.90 9.44 -8.17
C GLU A 24 13.24 8.51 -6.99
N GLN A 25 13.78 9.08 -5.90
CA GLN A 25 14.08 8.32 -4.69
C GLN A 25 12.81 7.71 -4.07
N LYS A 26 11.68 8.43 -4.07
CA LYS A 26 10.41 7.93 -3.50
C LYS A 26 9.79 6.86 -4.37
N ARG A 27 9.93 6.97 -5.69
CA ARG A 27 9.52 5.91 -6.62
C ARG A 27 10.29 4.63 -6.33
N ALA A 28 11.61 4.72 -6.17
CA ALA A 28 12.44 3.57 -5.83
C ALA A 28 12.01 2.91 -4.51
N LEU A 29 11.80 3.72 -3.46
CA LEU A 29 11.34 3.23 -2.16
C LEU A 29 9.95 2.58 -2.23
N LEU A 30 9.02 3.14 -3.02
CA LEU A 30 7.68 2.59 -3.19
C LEU A 30 7.73 1.24 -3.93
N ILE A 31 8.54 1.13 -4.98
CA ILE A 31 8.75 -0.12 -5.72
C ILE A 31 9.39 -1.18 -4.83
N GLU A 32 10.36 -0.79 -4.01
CA GLU A 32 11.01 -1.70 -3.07
C GLU A 32 10.03 -2.21 -2.00
N LEU A 33 9.22 -1.31 -1.42
CA LEU A 33 8.16 -1.67 -0.47
C LEU A 33 7.14 -2.61 -1.09
N ARG A 34 6.68 -2.31 -2.31
CA ARG A 34 5.74 -3.16 -3.04
C ARG A 34 6.30 -4.58 -3.22
N THR A 35 7.54 -4.68 -3.69
CA THR A 35 8.22 -5.95 -3.92
C THR A 35 8.33 -6.74 -2.62
N PHE A 36 8.75 -6.07 -1.55
CA PHE A 36 8.84 -6.66 -0.22
C PHE A 36 7.49 -7.17 0.30
N ILE A 37 6.43 -6.34 0.24
CA ILE A 37 5.12 -6.72 0.77
C ILE A 37 4.56 -7.93 0.01
N LYS A 38 4.71 -7.97 -1.32
CA LYS A 38 4.29 -9.11 -2.14
C LYS A 38 5.10 -10.38 -1.85
N SER A 39 6.34 -10.24 -1.38
CA SER A 39 7.18 -11.38 -0.98
C SER A 39 6.80 -12.01 0.36
N LEU A 40 5.91 -11.39 1.15
CA LEU A 40 5.47 -11.92 2.45
C LEU A 40 4.60 -13.19 2.32
N GLY A 41 3.96 -13.39 1.17
CA GLY A 41 3.26 -14.62 0.84
C GLY A 41 2.27 -14.48 -0.33
N ASP A 42 1.85 -15.62 -0.88
CA ASP A 42 0.96 -15.69 -2.04
C ASP A 42 -0.47 -15.22 -1.76
N ASN A 43 -0.82 -15.05 -0.48
CA ASN A 43 -2.12 -14.56 -0.04
C ASN A 43 -2.18 -13.02 0.07
N VAL A 44 -1.15 -12.30 -0.36
CA VAL A 44 -1.13 -10.84 -0.35
C VAL A 44 -1.87 -10.29 -1.56
N ILE A 45 -2.92 -9.52 -1.31
CA ILE A 45 -3.68 -8.78 -2.32
C ILE A 45 -3.22 -7.33 -2.32
N GLU A 46 -2.90 -6.82 -3.51
CA GLU A 46 -2.62 -5.41 -3.77
C GLU A 46 -3.89 -4.74 -4.32
N GLU A 47 -4.37 -3.71 -3.64
CA GLU A 47 -5.52 -2.90 -4.06
C GLU A 47 -5.05 -1.45 -4.26
N THR A 48 -4.93 -1.05 -5.52
CA THR A 48 -4.58 0.33 -5.87
C THR A 48 -5.83 1.20 -5.89
N ARG A 49 -5.77 2.34 -5.21
CA ARG A 49 -6.82 3.35 -5.12
C ARG A 49 -6.24 4.69 -5.60
N PRO A 50 -7.07 5.69 -5.95
CA PRO A 50 -6.59 6.94 -6.57
C PRO A 50 -5.44 7.67 -5.85
N HIS A 51 -5.31 7.49 -4.53
CA HIS A 51 -4.32 8.22 -3.70
C HIS A 51 -3.51 7.33 -2.77
N ARG A 52 -3.68 6.00 -2.85
CA ARG A 52 -3.03 5.07 -1.93
C ARG A 52 -3.04 3.65 -2.47
N ILE A 53 -2.13 2.83 -1.98
CA ILE A 53 -2.03 1.41 -2.31
C ILE A 53 -2.22 0.64 -1.01
N ALA A 54 -3.31 -0.12 -0.94
CA ALA A 54 -3.63 -0.94 0.22
C ALA A 54 -3.21 -2.39 -0.03
N TYR A 55 -2.68 -3.04 1.00
CA TYR A 55 -2.33 -4.45 0.98
C TYR A 55 -3.14 -5.20 2.03
N ALA A 56 -3.77 -6.28 1.60
CA ALA A 56 -4.62 -7.12 2.43
C ALA A 56 -4.24 -8.58 2.32
N LYS A 57 -4.64 -9.38 3.31
CA LYS A 57 -4.61 -10.85 3.18
C LYS A 57 -5.87 -11.35 2.48
N SER A 58 -5.73 -12.27 1.53
CA SER A 58 -6.83 -12.83 0.74
C SER A 58 -7.83 -13.63 1.56
N LEU A 59 -7.38 -14.31 2.62
CA LEU A 59 -8.23 -15.23 3.38
C LEU A 59 -9.36 -14.51 4.15
N ASN A 60 -9.08 -13.29 4.63
CA ASN A 60 -9.98 -12.52 5.49
C ASN A 60 -10.23 -11.10 4.96
N PHE A 61 -9.66 -10.76 3.80
CA PHE A 61 -9.68 -9.43 3.17
C PHE A 61 -9.27 -8.31 4.13
N ARG A 62 -8.37 -8.61 5.08
CA ARG A 62 -7.95 -7.62 6.07
C ARG A 62 -6.72 -6.87 5.60
N THR A 63 -6.90 -5.57 5.44
CA THR A 63 -5.81 -4.63 5.16
C THR A 63 -4.86 -4.56 6.36
N PHE A 64 -3.58 -4.79 6.11
CA PHE A 64 -2.52 -4.70 7.11
C PHE A 64 -1.54 -3.56 6.82
N VAL A 65 -1.47 -3.11 5.56
CA VAL A 65 -0.67 -1.94 5.15
C VAL A 65 -1.48 -1.07 4.21
N ASP A 66 -1.36 0.23 4.37
CA ASP A 66 -1.85 1.24 3.45
C ASP A 66 -0.72 2.23 3.19
N ILE A 67 -0.35 2.44 1.92
CA ILE A 67 0.73 3.34 1.52
C ILE A 67 0.13 4.50 0.74
N GLN A 68 0.24 5.70 1.29
CA GLN A 68 -0.14 6.93 0.63
C GLN A 68 1.12 7.66 0.12
N PRO A 69 1.35 7.66 -1.21
CA PRO A 69 2.39 8.48 -1.80
C PRO A 69 2.03 9.97 -1.71
N LYS A 70 2.99 10.77 -1.26
CA LYS A 70 2.99 12.23 -1.31
C LYS A 70 4.24 12.68 -2.05
N ASN A 71 4.22 13.88 -2.64
CA ASN A 71 5.30 14.38 -3.51
C ASN A 71 6.71 14.18 -2.90
N ASN A 72 6.87 14.41 -1.59
CA ASN A 72 8.15 14.34 -0.89
C ASN A 72 8.26 13.20 0.15
N SER A 73 7.23 12.39 0.35
CA SER A 73 7.22 11.35 1.39
C SER A 73 6.24 10.23 1.10
N LEU A 74 6.49 9.04 1.68
CA LEU A 74 5.52 7.94 1.65
C LEU A 74 4.94 7.79 3.06
N ILE A 75 3.64 7.98 3.21
CA ILE A 75 2.95 7.76 4.49
C ILE A 75 2.51 6.30 4.50
N ILE A 76 2.97 5.55 5.50
CA ILE A 76 2.72 4.11 5.62
C ILE A 76 1.93 3.87 6.90
N SER A 77 0.72 3.38 6.74
CA SER A 77 -0.21 3.06 7.81
C SER A 77 -0.28 1.54 7.98
N ILE A 78 0.16 1.05 9.14
CA ILE A 78 0.30 -0.36 9.48
C ILE A 78 -0.76 -0.76 10.51
N LYS A 79 -1.50 -1.82 10.21
CA LYS A 79 -2.57 -2.37 11.06
C LYS A 79 -2.23 -3.80 11.48
N LYS A 80 -2.02 -4.00 12.78
CA LYS A 80 -1.73 -5.31 13.38
C LYS A 80 -3.00 -6.06 13.83
N GLY A 81 -4.09 -5.34 14.13
CA GLY A 81 -5.34 -5.91 14.61
C GLY A 81 -6.48 -4.89 14.67
N ARG A 82 -7.66 -5.32 15.17
CA ARG A 82 -8.83 -4.43 15.36
C ARG A 82 -8.71 -3.53 16.58
N THR A 83 -8.06 -4.04 17.62
CA THR A 83 -7.91 -3.37 18.93
C THR A 83 -6.58 -2.65 19.07
N GLU A 84 -5.63 -2.94 18.19
CA GLU A 84 -4.32 -2.31 18.20
C GLU A 84 -4.39 -0.94 17.49
N PRO A 85 -3.68 0.07 18.02
CA PRO A 85 -3.61 1.37 17.39
C PRO A 85 -2.98 1.27 16.00
N LEU A 86 -3.44 2.12 15.09
CA LEU A 86 -2.81 2.25 13.79
C LEU A 86 -1.41 2.85 13.96
N THR A 87 -0.39 2.14 13.48
CA THR A 87 0.96 2.71 13.44
C THR A 87 1.14 3.46 12.13
N THR A 88 1.48 4.74 12.20
CA THR A 88 1.75 5.57 11.01
C THR A 88 3.22 5.94 10.99
N CYS A 89 3.90 5.57 9.92
CA CYS A 89 5.30 5.87 9.67
C CYS A 89 5.38 6.80 8.45
N ILE A 90 6.32 7.75 8.49
CA ILE A 90 6.63 8.59 7.33
C ILE A 90 7.98 8.13 6.82
N LEU A 91 8.00 7.61 5.61
CA LEU A 91 9.23 7.17 4.95
C LEU A 91 9.78 8.32 4.10
N ASN A 92 10.80 8.97 4.65
CA ASN A 92 11.55 10.02 4.01
C ASN A 92 12.89 9.50 3.48
N ASN A 93 13.55 8.61 4.21
CA ASN A 93 14.89 8.16 3.89
C ASN A 93 14.99 6.63 3.82
N PRO A 94 15.88 6.07 3.00
CA PRO A 94 16.10 4.62 2.93
C PRO A 94 16.42 3.97 4.29
N SER A 95 17.06 4.69 5.21
CA SER A 95 17.40 4.18 6.55
C SER A 95 16.17 3.81 7.40
N GLU A 96 15.02 4.44 7.15
CA GLU A 96 13.77 4.17 7.86
C GLU A 96 13.06 2.91 7.31
N LEU A 97 13.55 2.36 6.20
CA LEU A 97 12.91 1.24 5.51
C LEU A 97 13.00 -0.07 6.31
N ILE A 98 14.14 -0.33 6.96
CA ILE A 98 14.38 -1.54 7.75
C ILE A 98 13.35 -1.68 8.89
N PRO A 99 13.21 -0.72 9.82
CA PRO A 99 12.25 -0.84 10.91
C PRO A 99 10.79 -0.86 10.41
N ILE A 100 10.50 -0.22 9.28
CA ILE A 100 9.16 -0.28 8.67
C ILE A 100 8.88 -1.69 8.14
N LYS A 101 9.83 -2.33 7.45
CA LYS A 101 9.69 -3.71 6.96
C LYS A 101 9.45 -4.70 8.10
N GLU A 102 10.11 -4.52 9.25
CA GLU A 102 9.89 -5.33 10.45
C GLU A 102 8.45 -5.19 10.97
N GLN A 103 7.96 -3.96 11.11
CA GLN A 103 6.58 -3.69 11.56
C GLN A 103 5.53 -4.24 10.59
N ILE A 104 5.77 -4.11 9.28
CA ILE A 104 4.91 -4.69 8.24
C ILE A 104 4.88 -6.21 8.35
N THR A 105 6.03 -6.84 8.57
CA THR A 105 6.14 -8.30 8.73
C THR A 105 5.35 -8.78 9.94
N GLU A 106 5.48 -8.06 11.05
CA GLU A 106 4.73 -8.35 12.27
C GLU A 106 3.23 -8.21 12.03
N ALA A 107 2.78 -7.10 11.43
CA ALA A 107 1.38 -6.87 11.09
C ALA A 107 0.83 -7.94 10.15
N TYR A 108 1.59 -8.35 9.14
CA TYR A 108 1.23 -9.46 8.29
C TYR A 108 1.11 -10.76 9.09
N LYS A 109 1.95 -11.04 10.08
CA LYS A 109 1.82 -12.27 10.88
C LYS A 109 0.64 -12.22 11.86
N THR A 110 0.35 -11.06 12.45
CA THR A 110 -0.65 -10.91 13.52
C THR A 110 -2.06 -10.67 13.00
N ILE A 111 -2.22 -10.05 11.82
CA ILE A 111 -3.54 -9.77 11.24
C ILE A 111 -4.29 -11.08 10.96
N ARG A 112 -5.43 -11.25 11.63
CA ARG A 112 -6.37 -12.38 11.57
C ARG A 112 -7.78 -11.89 11.37
#